data_AF-A0A946YBH6-F1
#
_entry.id   AF-A0A946YBH6-F1
#
_cell.length_a   1.000
_cell.length_b   1.000
_cell.length_c   1.000
_cell.angle_alpha   90.00
_cell.angle_beta   90.00
_cell.angle_gamma   90.00
#
_symmetry.space_group_name_H-M   'P 1'
#
loop_
_entity.id
_entity.type
_entity.pdbx_description
1 polymer ?
#
loop_
_entity_poly.entity_id
_entity_poly.type
_entity_poly.pdbx_seq_one_letter_code
_entity_poly.pdbx_strand_id
1 'polypeptide(L)'
;FQTARRFNMEVQPQLVLLQKTLLNIEGLGRQLYPDLDLWQTAKPFLERTMSEQLGARSLFRSLKDSIPAWSDALPEMPALAHRFLDQATNGKLQVEWKSNELGQLRREVRSANRRTVGSIVGTGLLIAAAVIYGLDGYAPPMVMGAPLLSWLGLFAGVFLIVLSWPNDHGGS
;
A
#
# COMPACT_ATOMS: atom_id res chain seq x y z
N PHE A 1 5.39 5.86 -24.42
CA PHE A 1 5.71 6.81 -23.33
C PHE A 1 4.51 7.23 -22.46
N GLN A 2 3.36 6.55 -22.49
CA GLN A 2 2.24 6.83 -21.57
C GLN A 2 1.94 5.71 -20.57
N THR A 3 2.54 4.52 -20.70
CA THR A 3 2.21 3.37 -19.83
C THR A 3 3.16 3.17 -18.63
N ALA A 4 4.32 3.83 -18.59
CA ALA A 4 5.30 3.69 -17.49
C ALA A 4 4.99 4.55 -16.25
N ARG A 5 3.97 5.42 -16.30
CA ARG A 5 3.55 6.26 -15.15
C ARG A 5 2.56 5.57 -14.20
N ARG A 6 2.10 4.35 -14.52
CA ARG A 6 1.05 3.66 -13.73
C ARG A 6 1.59 2.80 -12.58
N PHE A 7 2.90 2.66 -12.50
CA PHE A 7 3.59 2.05 -11.37
C PHE A 7 4.60 3.09 -10.92
N ASN A 8 4.44 3.61 -9.72
CA ASN A 8 5.22 4.71 -9.14
C ASN A 8 6.69 4.28 -8.89
N MET A 9 7.39 3.86 -9.94
CA MET A 9 8.80 3.54 -9.96
C MET A 9 9.55 4.81 -10.35
N GLU A 10 10.37 5.34 -9.44
CA GLU A 10 11.49 6.20 -9.83
C GLU A 10 12.41 5.38 -10.74
N VAL A 11 12.21 5.47 -12.04
CA VAL A 11 13.07 4.79 -13.01
C VAL A 11 14.42 5.51 -12.98
N GLN A 12 15.40 4.90 -12.32
CA GLN A 12 16.76 5.45 -12.25
C GLN A 12 17.29 5.72 -13.67
N PRO A 13 17.78 6.95 -13.97
CA PRO A 13 18.18 7.37 -15.32
C PRO A 13 19.22 6.48 -16.01
N GLN A 14 20.02 5.77 -15.21
CA GLN A 14 21.18 4.98 -15.63
C GLN A 14 20.77 3.72 -16.43
N LEU A 15 19.64 3.10 -16.08
CA LEU A 15 19.13 1.91 -16.78
C LEU A 15 18.51 2.26 -18.13
N VAL A 16 18.02 3.49 -18.30
CA VAL A 16 17.47 3.99 -19.56
C VAL A 16 18.57 4.19 -20.61
N LEU A 17 19.79 4.56 -20.19
CA LEU A 17 20.90 4.78 -21.11
C LEU A 17 21.44 3.46 -21.68
N LEU A 18 21.56 2.40 -20.86
CA LEU A 18 21.92 1.06 -21.32
C LEU A 18 20.90 0.51 -22.33
N GLN A 19 19.61 0.70 -22.04
CA GLN A 19 18.53 0.32 -22.96
C GLN A 19 18.62 1.09 -24.28
N LYS A 20 18.93 2.40 -24.25
CA LYS A 20 19.16 3.19 -25.47
C LYS A 20 20.40 2.74 -26.24
N THR A 21 21.49 2.37 -25.57
CA THR A 21 22.68 1.84 -26.26
C THR A 21 22.40 0.50 -26.92
N LEU A 22 21.68 -0.41 -26.24
CA LEU A 22 21.31 -1.71 -26.80
C LEU A 22 20.37 -1.54 -28.01
N LEU A 23 19.36 -0.67 -27.91
CA LEU A 23 18.45 -0.37 -29.02
C LEU A 23 19.15 0.31 -30.20
N ASN A 24 20.10 1.21 -29.95
CA ASN A 24 20.87 1.86 -31.00
C ASN A 24 21.78 0.86 -31.74
N ILE A 25 22.41 -0.07 -30.99
CA ILE A 25 23.24 -1.14 -31.56
C ILE A 25 22.37 -2.13 -32.36
N GLU A 26 21.13 -2.40 -31.94
CA GLU A 26 20.16 -3.17 -32.74
C GLU A 26 19.80 -2.48 -34.05
N GLY A 27 19.57 -1.16 -34.02
CA GLY A 27 19.33 -0.36 -35.22
C GLY A 27 20.49 -0.41 -36.22
N LEU A 28 21.73 -0.31 -35.74
CA LEU A 28 22.94 -0.44 -36.56
C LEU A 28 23.14 -1.88 -37.06
N GLY A 29 22.87 -2.88 -36.21
CA GLY A 29 22.96 -4.30 -36.55
C GLY A 29 22.00 -4.71 -37.67
N ARG A 30 20.75 -4.21 -37.64
CA ARG A 30 19.75 -4.45 -38.71
C ARG A 30 20.04 -3.70 -40.01
N GLN A 31 20.73 -2.55 -39.95
CA GLN A 31 21.18 -1.85 -41.16
C GLN A 31 22.29 -2.62 -41.89
N LEU A 32 23.13 -3.35 -41.15
CA LEU A 32 24.23 -4.13 -41.70
C LEU A 32 23.81 -5.57 -42.08
N TYR A 33 22.91 -6.17 -41.28
CA TYR A 33 22.33 -7.49 -41.50
C TYR A 33 20.82 -7.47 -41.19
N PRO A 34 19.95 -7.31 -42.21
CA PRO A 34 18.51 -7.08 -42.01
C PRO A 34 17.77 -8.23 -41.30
N ASP A 35 18.31 -9.45 -41.33
CA ASP A 35 17.71 -10.65 -40.71
C ASP A 35 18.33 -11.00 -39.33
N LEU A 36 19.21 -10.15 -38.77
CA LEU A 36 19.91 -10.43 -37.50
C LEU A 36 19.04 -10.11 -36.27
N ASP A 37 18.70 -11.13 -35.49
CA ASP A 37 18.09 -10.99 -34.16
C ASP A 37 19.18 -11.00 -33.07
N LEU A 38 19.57 -9.82 -32.60
CA LEU A 38 20.62 -9.66 -31.56
C LEU A 38 20.31 -10.42 -30.27
N TRP A 39 19.04 -10.60 -29.92
CA TRP A 39 18.66 -11.31 -28.70
C TRP A 39 19.00 -12.79 -28.79
N GLN A 40 18.71 -13.42 -29.93
CA GLN A 40 19.04 -14.83 -30.16
C GLN A 40 20.55 -15.08 -30.13
N THR A 41 21.35 -14.15 -30.65
CA THR A 41 22.82 -14.28 -30.63
C THR A 41 23.41 -13.99 -29.24
N ALA A 42 22.86 -13.04 -28.48
CA ALA A 42 23.39 -12.64 -27.17
C ALA A 42 22.99 -13.60 -26.03
N LYS A 43 21.84 -14.28 -26.14
CA LYS A 43 21.31 -15.23 -25.15
C LYS A 43 22.36 -16.20 -24.57
N PRO A 44 23.14 -16.97 -25.37
CA PRO A 44 24.10 -17.92 -24.82
C PRO A 44 25.21 -17.27 -23.98
N PHE A 45 25.61 -16.04 -24.30
CA PHE A 45 26.61 -15.30 -23.53
C PHE A 45 26.05 -14.81 -22.19
N LEU A 46 24.81 -14.33 -22.19
CA LEU A 46 24.10 -13.91 -20.98
C LEU A 46 23.88 -15.10 -20.03
N GLU A 47 23.38 -16.22 -20.53
CA GLU A 47 23.16 -17.43 -19.74
C GLU A 47 24.45 -17.94 -19.10
N ARG A 48 25.54 -17.99 -19.87
CA ARG A 48 26.86 -18.38 -19.35
C ARG A 48 27.33 -17.41 -18.26
N THR A 49 27.28 -16.10 -18.51
CA THR A 49 27.75 -15.08 -17.56
C THR A 49 26.92 -15.08 -16.27
N MET A 50 25.59 -15.20 -16.38
CA MET A 50 24.71 -15.31 -15.22
C MET A 50 24.98 -16.62 -14.45
N SER A 51 25.20 -17.74 -15.13
CA SER A 51 25.55 -19.00 -14.47
C SER A 51 26.90 -18.93 -13.74
N GLU A 52 27.85 -18.14 -14.24
CA GLU A 52 29.16 -17.95 -13.63
C GLU A 52 29.10 -17.02 -12.42
N GLN A 53 28.29 -15.96 -12.45
CA GLN A 53 28.17 -14.98 -11.35
C GLN A 53 27.12 -15.37 -10.30
N LEU A 54 25.93 -15.79 -10.73
CA LEU A 54 24.76 -16.09 -9.88
C LEU A 54 24.53 -17.60 -9.71
N GLY A 55 25.32 -18.46 -10.36
CA GLY A 55 25.10 -19.91 -10.27
C GLY A 55 25.46 -20.50 -8.91
N ALA A 56 24.85 -21.66 -8.62
CA ALA A 56 25.08 -22.40 -7.37
C ALA A 56 26.58 -22.68 -7.10
N ARG A 57 27.38 -22.85 -8.15
CA ARG A 57 28.84 -23.03 -8.05
C ARG A 57 29.57 -21.78 -7.55
N SER A 58 29.12 -20.59 -7.95
CA SER A 58 29.61 -19.30 -7.44
C SER A 58 29.27 -19.16 -5.97
N LEU A 59 28.01 -19.42 -5.59
CA LEU A 59 27.56 -19.39 -4.20
C LEU A 59 28.37 -20.34 -3.31
N PHE A 60 28.59 -21.59 -3.76
CA PHE A 60 29.39 -22.55 -3.01
C PHE A 60 30.86 -22.13 -2.89
N ARG A 61 31.43 -21.51 -3.93
CA ARG A 61 32.80 -20.98 -3.91
C ARG A 61 32.92 -19.81 -2.94
N SER A 62 32.03 -18.82 -3.01
CA SER A 62 31.98 -17.69 -2.06
C SER A 62 31.79 -18.15 -0.62
N LEU A 63 30.94 -19.17 -0.41
CA LEU A 63 30.76 -19.79 0.91
C LEU A 63 32.06 -20.45 1.37
N LYS A 64 32.70 -21.26 0.52
CA LYS A 64 33.97 -21.92 0.80
C LYS A 64 35.09 -20.93 1.13
N ASP A 65 35.19 -19.85 0.38
CA ASP A 65 36.19 -18.79 0.58
C ASP A 65 35.93 -18.03 1.89
N SER A 66 34.68 -18.01 2.37
CA SER A 66 34.29 -17.41 3.65
C SER A 66 34.38 -18.36 4.86
N ILE A 67 34.64 -19.66 4.66
CA ILE A 67 34.76 -20.66 5.74
C ILE A 67 35.76 -20.25 6.83
N PRO A 68 36.96 -19.73 6.53
CA PRO A 68 37.93 -19.36 7.56
C PRO A 68 37.43 -18.24 8.49
N ALA A 69 36.56 -17.35 8.00
CA ALA A 69 35.94 -16.31 8.83
C ALA A 69 34.78 -16.85 9.67
N TRP A 70 34.17 -17.98 9.24
CA TRP A 70 33.03 -18.59 9.93
C TRP A 70 33.47 -19.55 11.04
N SER A 71 34.70 -20.06 11.03
CA SER A 71 35.18 -20.98 12.08
C SER A 71 35.08 -20.39 13.48
N ASP A 72 35.29 -19.08 13.61
CA ASP A 72 35.26 -18.39 14.89
C ASP A 72 33.83 -18.04 15.33
N ALA A 73 32.90 -17.88 14.37
CA ALA A 73 31.51 -17.52 14.63
C ALA A 73 30.57 -18.74 14.76
N LEU A 74 30.93 -19.89 14.19
CA LEU A 74 30.13 -21.13 14.20
C LEU A 74 29.78 -21.64 15.61
N PRO A 75 30.66 -21.56 16.63
CA PRO A 75 30.33 -22.00 17.98
C PRO A 75 29.18 -21.22 18.63
N GLU A 76 28.99 -19.94 18.29
CA GLU A 76 27.98 -19.07 18.91
C GLU A 76 26.60 -19.15 18.24
N MET A 77 26.56 -19.56 16.98
CA MET A 77 25.33 -19.72 16.18
C MET A 77 24.25 -20.61 16.83
N PRO A 78 24.54 -21.81 17.37
CA PRO A 78 23.51 -22.64 18.00
C PRO A 78 22.90 -21.97 19.25
N ALA A 79 23.70 -21.24 20.02
CA ALA A 79 23.20 -20.49 21.17
C ALA A 79 22.31 -19.31 20.75
N LEU A 80 22.61 -18.64 19.64
CA LEU A 80 21.75 -17.59 19.09
C LEU A 80 20.44 -18.16 18.52
N ALA A 81 20.53 -19.26 17.77
CA ALA A 81 19.36 -19.96 17.23
C ALA A 81 18.44 -20.47 18.35
N HIS A 82 19.01 -21.08 19.39
CA HIS A 82 18.25 -21.54 20.54
C HIS A 82 17.58 -20.38 21.29
N ARG A 83 18.29 -19.26 21.51
CA ARG A 83 17.70 -18.05 22.10
C ARG A 83 16.54 -17.48 21.27
N PHE A 84 16.67 -17.47 19.95
CA PHE A 84 15.62 -17.00 19.05
C PHE A 84 14.41 -17.93 19.05
N LEU A 85 14.64 -19.24 18.97
CA LEU A 85 13.60 -20.27 19.09
C LEU A 85 12.88 -20.18 20.43
N ASP A 86 13.62 -20.05 21.53
CA ASP A 86 13.04 -19.88 22.87
C ASP A 86 12.22 -18.59 22.98
N GLN A 87 12.69 -17.48 22.42
CA GLN A 87 11.91 -16.24 22.40
C GLN A 87 10.64 -16.36 21.56
N ALA A 88 10.72 -17.07 20.42
CA ALA A 88 9.59 -17.30 19.54
C ALA A 88 8.55 -18.24 20.16
N THR A 89 8.97 -19.36 20.74
CA THR A 89 8.10 -20.36 21.36
C THR A 89 7.50 -19.86 22.67
N ASN A 90 8.24 -19.08 23.47
CA ASN A 90 7.74 -18.54 24.74
C ASN A 90 6.89 -17.26 24.57
N GLY A 91 6.57 -16.85 23.34
CA GLY A 91 5.83 -15.61 23.07
C GLY A 91 6.54 -14.35 23.58
N LYS A 92 7.85 -14.46 23.86
CA LYS A 92 8.72 -13.37 24.34
C LYS A 92 9.36 -12.59 23.20
N LEU A 93 9.03 -12.93 21.96
CA LEU A 93 8.96 -11.94 20.88
C LEU A 93 7.87 -10.93 21.28
N GLN A 94 8.15 -10.11 22.29
CA GLN A 94 7.59 -8.79 22.44
C GLN A 94 8.11 -8.05 21.22
N VAL A 95 7.47 -8.28 20.08
CA VAL A 95 7.72 -7.43 18.96
C VAL A 95 7.21 -6.09 19.44
N GLU A 96 8.14 -5.19 19.61
CA GLU A 96 7.93 -3.78 19.89
C GLU A 96 7.28 -3.12 18.66
N TRP A 97 6.22 -3.75 18.11
CA TRP A 97 5.34 -3.18 17.11
C TRP A 97 4.63 -2.04 17.81
N LYS A 98 5.26 -0.87 17.81
CA LYS A 98 4.71 0.46 18.14
C LYS A 98 3.33 0.37 18.79
N SER A 99 3.30 0.00 20.07
CA SER A 99 2.07 -0.07 20.87
C SER A 99 1.32 1.28 20.83
N ASN A 100 2.06 2.37 20.59
CA ASN A 100 1.52 3.70 20.33
C ASN A 100 0.68 3.81 19.06
N GLU A 101 1.05 3.18 17.93
CA GLU A 101 0.28 3.27 16.68
C GLU A 101 -1.01 2.46 16.72
N LEU A 102 -0.96 1.24 17.26
CA LEU A 102 -2.18 0.44 17.51
C LEU A 102 -3.12 1.14 18.50
N GLY A 103 -2.55 1.80 19.51
CA GLY A 103 -3.31 2.60 20.47
C GLY A 103 -3.93 3.86 19.86
N GLN A 104 -3.29 4.47 18.86
CA GLN A 104 -3.83 5.61 18.11
C GLN A 104 -4.95 5.18 17.17
N LEU A 105 -4.74 4.13 16.37
CA LEU A 105 -5.76 3.59 15.46
C LEU A 105 -7.02 3.14 16.22
N ARG A 106 -6.87 2.44 17.35
CA ARG A 106 -8.02 2.03 18.17
C ARG A 106 -8.81 3.22 18.73
N ARG A 107 -8.12 4.31 19.11
CA ARG A 107 -8.76 5.55 19.59
C ARG A 107 -9.48 6.28 18.46
N GLU A 108 -8.88 6.37 17.29
CA GLU A 108 -9.46 6.97 16.10
C GLU A 108 -10.73 6.22 15.67
N VAL A 109 -10.66 4.90 15.53
CA VAL A 109 -11.80 4.02 15.21
C VAL A 109 -12.93 4.17 16.23
N ARG A 110 -12.62 4.18 17.53
CA ARG A 110 -13.65 4.32 18.58
C ARG A 110 -14.33 5.70 18.55
N SER A 111 -13.56 6.76 18.27
CA SER A 111 -14.08 8.12 18.17
C SER A 111 -14.96 8.31 16.93
N ALA A 112 -14.57 7.72 15.80
CA ALA A 112 -15.34 7.72 14.55
C ALA A 112 -16.65 6.94 14.73
N ASN A 113 -16.59 5.74 15.30
CA ASN A 113 -17.76 4.89 15.49
C ASN A 113 -18.84 5.58 16.34
N ARG A 114 -18.47 6.26 17.43
CA ARG A 114 -19.44 6.98 18.27
C ARG A 114 -20.12 8.13 17.53
N ARG A 115 -19.41 8.83 16.63
CA ARG A 115 -20.00 9.90 15.79
C ARG A 115 -20.96 9.32 14.75
N THR A 116 -20.55 8.25 14.06
CA THR A 116 -21.37 7.59 13.04
C THR A 116 -22.64 6.97 13.62
N VAL A 117 -22.54 6.28 14.76
CA VAL A 117 -23.73 5.72 15.43
C VAL A 117 -24.66 6.85 15.90
N GLY A 118 -24.09 7.93 16.46
CA GLY A 118 -24.87 9.11 16.87
C GLY A 118 -25.63 9.76 15.71
N SER A 119 -25.00 9.91 14.55
CA SER A 119 -25.65 10.51 13.38
C SER A 119 -26.75 9.61 12.79
N ILE A 120 -26.53 8.29 12.75
CA ILE A 120 -27.55 7.33 12.28
C ILE A 120 -28.77 7.37 13.19
N VAL A 121 -28.57 7.28 14.51
CA VAL A 121 -29.67 7.31 15.49
C VAL A 121 -30.40 8.65 15.45
N GLY A 122 -29.66 9.77 15.43
CA GLY A 122 -30.25 11.10 15.35
C GLY A 122 -31.08 11.32 14.10
N THR A 123 -30.58 10.89 12.93
CA THR A 123 -31.30 11.00 11.65
C THR A 123 -32.54 10.10 11.65
N GLY A 124 -32.42 8.86 12.15
CA GLY A 124 -33.56 7.94 12.28
C GLY A 124 -34.66 8.50 13.17
N LEU A 125 -34.31 9.12 14.31
CA LEU A 125 -35.26 9.77 15.20
C LEU A 125 -35.93 10.99 14.55
N LEU A 126 -35.18 11.82 13.81
CA LEU A 126 -35.76 12.95 13.08
C LEU A 126 -36.76 12.51 12.01
N ILE A 127 -36.44 11.45 11.26
CA ILE A 127 -37.37 10.86 10.27
C ILE A 127 -38.61 10.32 10.97
N ALA A 128 -38.45 9.57 12.06
CA ALA A 128 -39.58 9.02 12.82
C ALA A 128 -40.49 10.14 13.37
N ALA A 129 -39.92 11.20 13.94
CA ALA A 129 -40.67 12.37 14.41
C ALA A 129 -41.40 13.09 13.27
N ALA A 130 -40.75 13.26 12.11
CA ALA A 130 -41.38 13.87 10.94
C ALA A 130 -42.53 13.03 10.37
N VAL A 131 -42.40 11.70 10.38
CA VAL A 131 -43.45 10.77 9.93
C VAL A 131 -44.64 10.79 10.89
N ILE A 132 -44.40 10.73 12.20
CA ILE A 132 -45.46 10.82 13.21
C ILE A 132 -46.21 12.15 13.06
N TYR A 133 -45.49 13.26 12.95
CA TYR A 133 -46.10 14.58 12.77
C TYR A 133 -46.86 14.72 11.44
N GLY A 134 -46.39 14.05 10.38
CA GLY A 134 -47.06 14.05 9.07
C GLY A 134 -48.29 13.14 8.98
N LEU A 135 -48.38 12.10 9.82
CA LEU A 135 -49.51 11.16 9.84
C LEU A 135 -50.71 11.66 10.66
N ASP A 136 -50.51 12.60 11.58
CA ASP A 136 -51.57 13.17 12.44
C ASP A 136 -52.48 14.21 11.75
N GLY A 137 -52.43 14.32 10.41
CA GLY A 137 -53.44 15.06 9.63
C GLY A 137 -53.43 16.58 9.77
N TYR A 138 -52.47 17.16 10.51
CA TYR A 138 -52.24 18.60 10.51
C TYR A 138 -51.58 19.01 9.19
N ALA A 139 -52.29 19.78 8.36
CA ALA A 139 -51.73 20.36 7.13
C ALA A 139 -50.49 21.20 7.48
N PRO A 140 -49.26 20.73 7.17
CA PRO A 140 -48.06 21.43 7.54
C PRO A 140 -47.95 22.71 6.69
N PRO A 141 -47.31 23.78 7.20
CA PRO A 141 -47.00 24.94 6.37
C PRO A 141 -46.18 24.49 5.15
N MET A 142 -46.78 24.61 3.96
CA MET A 142 -46.16 24.23 2.69
C MET A 142 -45.30 25.40 2.20
N VAL A 143 -44.05 25.11 1.85
CA VAL A 143 -43.13 26.09 1.27
C VAL A 143 -42.66 25.55 -0.08
N MET A 144 -42.96 26.31 -1.15
CA MET A 144 -42.69 25.89 -2.54
C MET A 144 -43.27 24.51 -2.89
N GLY A 145 -44.51 24.22 -2.47
CA GLY A 145 -45.20 22.97 -2.86
C GLY A 145 -44.72 21.71 -2.15
N ALA A 146 -43.77 21.82 -1.22
CA ALA A 146 -43.33 20.72 -0.36
C ALA A 146 -43.50 21.07 1.13
N PRO A 147 -43.73 20.09 2.01
CA PRO A 147 -43.79 20.32 3.46
C PRO A 147 -42.48 20.92 3.99
N LEU A 148 -42.56 21.86 4.92
CA LEU A 148 -41.37 22.48 5.55
C LEU A 148 -40.35 21.46 6.13
N LEU A 149 -40.85 20.30 6.55
CA LEU A 149 -40.03 19.19 7.06
C LEU A 149 -39.12 18.55 6.01
N SER A 150 -39.52 18.49 4.73
CA SER A 150 -38.64 17.95 3.68
C SER A 150 -37.44 18.86 3.43
N TRP A 151 -37.65 20.18 3.54
CA TRP A 151 -36.58 21.16 3.46
C TRP A 151 -35.63 21.07 4.65
N LEU A 152 -36.15 20.90 5.87
CA LEU A 152 -35.31 20.68 7.07
C LEU A 152 -34.51 19.38 6.98
N GLY A 153 -35.09 18.30 6.46
CA GLY A 153 -34.39 17.03 6.25
C GLY A 153 -33.24 17.17 5.24
N LEU A 154 -33.48 17.86 4.12
CA LEU A 154 -32.43 18.16 3.14
C LEU A 154 -31.32 19.02 3.75
N PHE A 155 -31.67 20.07 4.50
CA PHE A 155 -30.69 20.95 5.12
C PHE A 155 -29.86 20.21 6.19
N ALA A 156 -30.50 19.36 6.99
CA ALA A 156 -29.81 18.51 7.97
C ALA A 156 -28.88 17.48 7.30
N GLY A 157 -29.32 16.87 6.19
CA GLY A 157 -28.50 15.95 5.41
C GLY A 157 -27.26 16.62 4.80
N VAL A 158 -27.44 17.78 4.18
CA VAL A 158 -26.33 18.60 3.65
C VAL A 158 -25.41 19.05 4.77
N PHE A 159 -25.95 19.50 5.90
CA PHE A 159 -25.16 19.93 7.05
C PHE A 159 -24.32 18.78 7.64
N LEU A 160 -24.86 17.56 7.72
CA LEU A 160 -24.09 16.38 8.15
C LEU A 160 -22.99 16.00 7.17
N ILE A 161 -23.24 16.10 5.86
CA ILE A 161 -22.21 15.84 4.84
C ILE A 161 -21.07 16.85 4.99
N VAL A 162 -21.38 18.14 5.15
CA VAL A 162 -20.41 19.21 5.36
C VAL A 162 -19.64 19.01 6.68
N LEU A 163 -20.31 18.62 7.76
CA LEU A 163 -19.67 18.37 9.06
C LEU A 163 -18.84 17.08 9.09
N SER A 164 -19.18 16.11 8.23
CA SER A 164 -18.44 14.87 8.05
C SER A 164 -17.26 15.00 7.08
N TRP A 165 -17.17 16.12 6.35
CA TRP A 165 -16.05 16.37 5.45
C TRP A 165 -14.77 16.48 6.29
N PRO A 166 -13.80 15.57 6.10
CA PRO A 166 -12.56 15.62 6.85
C PRO A 166 -11.83 16.90 6.45
N ASN A 167 -11.72 17.84 7.39
CA ASN A 167 -10.78 18.94 7.25
C ASN A 167 -9.38 18.32 7.31
N ASP A 168 -8.85 18.01 6.14
CA ASP A 168 -7.43 17.76 5.95
C ASP A 168 -6.73 19.12 6.13
N HIS A 169 -6.52 19.51 7.39
CA HIS A 169 -5.51 20.50 7.75
C HIS A 169 -4.22 19.75 8.06
N GLY A 170 -3.66 19.17 6.99
CA GLY A 170 -2.25 18.84 6.92
C GLY A 170 -1.42 20.11 6.74
N GLY A 171 -0.61 20.43 7.73
CA GLY A 171 0.72 21.02 7.53
C GLY A 171 0.83 22.54 7.49
N SER A 172 1.16 23.12 8.65
CA SER A 172 2.29 24.06 8.79
C SER A 172 2.78 24.01 10.23
#